data_AF-A0A933TSC1-F1
#
_entry.id   AF-A0A933TSC1-F1
#
_cell.length_a   1.000
_cell.length_b   1.000
_cell.length_c   1.000
_cell.angle_alpha   90.00
_cell.angle_beta   90.00
_cell.angle_gamma   90.00
#
_symmetry.space_group_name_H-M   'P 1'
#
loop_
_entity.id
_entity.type
_entity.pdbx_description
1 polymer ?
#
loop_
_entity_poly.entity_id
_entity_poly.type
_entity_poly.pdbx_seq_one_letter_code
_entity_poly.pdbx_strand_id
1 'polypeptide(L)'
;MTKTTFYDHLLDLSDLEKHLGSDEELTLIARKTLRNHALVSILQVLPKDRHDQFLGEFTKSPEDKKHWGWLRQHVKEDLEKVIKAEVDRAKKDIIKHL
;
A
#
# COMPACT_ATOMS: atom_id res chain seq x y z
N MET A 1 4.81 10.62 -13.51
CA MET A 1 3.61 9.88 -13.06
C MET A 1 4.05 8.64 -12.30
N THR A 2 3.68 8.50 -11.03
CA THR A 2 3.90 7.26 -10.27
C THR A 2 2.92 6.20 -10.78
N LYS A 3 3.42 5.07 -11.28
CA LYS A 3 2.60 3.93 -11.70
C LYS A 3 1.61 3.55 -10.59
N THR A 4 0.39 3.19 -10.98
CA THR A 4 -0.63 2.68 -10.07
C THR A 4 -0.25 1.29 -9.56
N THR A 5 -0.64 0.96 -8.34
CA THR A 5 -0.48 -0.39 -7.79
C THR A 5 -1.82 -1.09 -7.69
N PHE A 6 -1.83 -2.42 -7.69
CA PHE A 6 -3.06 -3.23 -7.59
C PHE A 6 -3.87 -2.96 -6.30
N TYR A 7 -3.23 -2.40 -5.27
CA TYR A 7 -3.83 -2.04 -3.97
C TYR A 7 -4.10 -0.54 -3.80
N ASP A 8 -3.85 0.30 -4.80
CA ASP A 8 -4.04 1.76 -4.68
C ASP A 8 -5.48 2.16 -4.30
N HIS A 9 -6.47 1.36 -4.69
CA HIS A 9 -7.88 1.58 -4.34
C HIS A 9 -8.16 1.43 -2.83
N LEU A 10 -7.21 0.88 -2.06
CA LEU A 10 -7.28 0.80 -0.60
C LEU A 10 -6.65 2.02 0.08
N LEU A 11 -5.99 2.90 -0.68
CA LEU A 11 -5.33 4.11 -0.18
C LEU A 11 -6.31 5.29 -0.25
N ASP A 12 -7.21 5.39 0.72
CA ASP A 12 -8.07 6.57 0.85
C ASP A 12 -7.24 7.75 1.37
N LEU A 13 -7.03 8.74 0.50
CA LEU A 13 -6.27 9.97 0.77
C LEU A 13 -7.16 11.13 1.19
N SER A 14 -8.49 10.97 1.19
CA SER A 14 -9.43 12.07 1.40
C SER A 14 -9.15 12.85 2.69
N ASP A 15 -8.75 12.15 3.77
CA ASP A 15 -8.42 12.80 5.03
C ASP A 15 -7.06 13.49 5.01
N LEU A 16 -6.08 12.96 4.28
CA LEU A 16 -4.78 13.61 4.10
C LEU A 16 -4.93 14.88 3.26
N GLU A 17 -5.69 14.82 2.16
CA GLU A 17 -5.94 15.97 1.28
C GLU A 17 -6.61 17.13 2.04
N LYS A 18 -7.50 16.84 2.99
CA LYS A 18 -8.07 17.87 3.89
C LYS A 18 -7.03 18.55 4.79
N HIS A 19 -6.00 17.83 5.24
CA HIS A 19 -4.97 18.36 6.14
C HIS A 19 -3.82 19.03 5.38
N LEU A 20 -3.44 18.48 4.23
CA LEU A 20 -2.35 18.97 3.38
C LEU A 20 -2.77 20.14 2.49
N GLY A 21 -4.07 20.32 2.27
CA GLY A 21 -4.60 21.35 1.38
C GLY A 21 -4.14 21.13 -0.06
N SER A 22 -3.79 22.20 -0.75
CA SER A 22 -3.38 22.18 -2.17
C SER A 22 -1.90 21.87 -2.39
N ASP A 23 -1.16 21.43 -1.37
CA ASP A 23 0.25 21.07 -1.51
C ASP A 23 0.38 19.71 -2.23
N GLU A 24 0.58 19.79 -3.55
CA GLU A 24 0.73 18.62 -4.41
C GLU A 24 1.99 17.80 -4.07
N GLU A 25 3.06 18.45 -3.59
CA GLU A 25 4.32 17.77 -3.25
C GLU A 25 4.14 16.94 -1.98
N LEU A 26 3.60 17.53 -0.92
CA LEU A 26 3.28 16.82 0.32
C LEU A 26 2.26 15.71 0.08
N THR A 27 1.25 15.94 -0.76
CA THR A 27 0.26 14.92 -1.13
C THR A 27 0.90 13.75 -1.86
N LEU A 28 1.84 14.03 -2.78
CA LEU A 28 2.59 13.00 -3.48
C LEU A 28 3.50 12.21 -2.53
N ILE A 29 4.18 12.89 -1.61
CA ILE A 29 5.02 12.25 -0.58
C ILE A 29 4.17 11.35 0.31
N ALA A 30 3.05 11.86 0.85
CA ALA A 30 2.15 11.09 1.70
C ALA A 30 1.61 9.85 0.97
N ARG A 31 1.19 9.99 -0.30
CA ARG A 31 0.75 8.85 -1.13
C ARG A 31 1.86 7.81 -1.30
N LYS A 32 3.10 8.21 -1.59
CA LYS A 32 4.25 7.29 -1.71
C LYS A 32 4.52 6.57 -0.39
N THR A 33 4.46 7.29 0.73
CA THR A 33 4.61 6.74 2.08
C THR A 33 3.56 5.67 2.34
N LEU A 34 2.28 5.95 2.09
CA LEU A 34 1.22 4.95 2.28
C LEU A 34 1.37 3.73 1.38
N ARG A 35 1.81 3.90 0.13
CA ARG A 35 2.10 2.76 -0.76
C ARG A 35 3.20 1.86 -0.22
N ASN A 36 4.23 2.44 0.38
CA ASN A 36 5.30 1.67 1.02
C ASN A 36 4.79 0.92 2.25
N HIS A 37 3.99 1.57 3.09
CA HIS A 37 3.34 0.92 4.23
C HIS A 37 2.46 -0.27 3.79
N ALA A 38 1.64 -0.09 2.76
CA ALA A 38 0.83 -1.16 2.20
C ALA A 38 1.70 -2.34 1.72
N LEU A 39 2.77 -2.08 0.95
CA LEU A 39 3.69 -3.12 0.50
C LEU A 39 4.36 -3.86 1.67
N VAL A 40 4.82 -3.14 2.67
CA VAL A 40 5.44 -3.73 3.87
C VAL A 40 4.43 -4.62 4.60
N SER A 41 3.18 -4.19 4.76
CA SER A 41 2.14 -5.01 5.40
C SER A 41 1.85 -6.31 4.64
N ILE A 42 1.87 -6.27 3.31
CA ILE A 42 1.75 -7.48 2.48
C ILE A 42 2.91 -8.44 2.78
N LEU A 43 4.15 -7.93 2.81
CA LEU A 43 5.33 -8.75 3.08
C LEU A 43 5.38 -9.29 4.52
N GLN A 44 4.77 -8.60 5.48
CA GLN A 44 4.71 -9.08 6.87
C GLN A 44 3.84 -10.33 7.04
N VAL A 45 2.77 -10.45 6.25
CA VAL A 45 1.85 -11.60 6.30
C VAL A 45 2.18 -12.66 5.25
N LEU A 46 2.92 -12.31 4.21
CA LEU A 46 3.40 -13.26 3.21
C LEU A 46 4.55 -14.12 3.80
N PRO A 47 4.53 -15.45 3.61
CA PRO A 47 5.66 -16.31 3.98
C PRO A 47 6.97 -15.84 3.35
N LYS A 48 8.05 -15.80 4.15
CA LYS A 48 9.34 -15.22 3.74
C LYS A 48 9.96 -15.87 2.50
N ASP A 49 9.77 -17.17 2.32
CA ASP A 49 10.22 -17.95 1.15
C ASP A 49 9.52 -17.53 -0.15
N ARG A 50 8.45 -16.74 -0.06
CA ARG A 50 7.65 -16.25 -1.19
C ARG A 50 7.91 -14.79 -1.54
N HIS A 51 8.70 -14.07 -0.75
CA HIS A 51 8.94 -12.63 -0.93
C HIS A 51 9.60 -12.34 -2.28
N ASP A 52 10.69 -13.04 -2.62
CA ASP A 52 11.42 -12.81 -3.87
C ASP A 52 10.57 -13.09 -5.11
N GLN A 53 9.77 -14.16 -5.06
CA GLN A 53 8.84 -14.50 -6.14
C GLN A 53 7.80 -13.39 -6.35
N PHE A 54 7.19 -12.92 -5.27
CA PHE A 54 6.21 -11.84 -5.32
C PHE A 54 6.83 -10.55 -5.84
N LEU A 55 7.95 -10.12 -5.25
CA LEU A 55 8.62 -8.86 -5.60
C LEU A 55 9.13 -8.87 -7.05
N GLY A 56 9.60 -10.02 -7.54
CA GLY A 56 10.02 -10.19 -8.92
C GLY A 56 8.89 -9.94 -9.92
N GLU A 57 7.67 -10.41 -9.64
CA GLU A 57 6.50 -10.18 -10.51
C GLU A 57 5.88 -8.80 -10.28
N PHE A 58 5.79 -8.35 -9.02
CA PHE A 58 5.27 -7.03 -8.66
C PHE A 58 6.08 -5.90 -9.31
N THR A 59 7.41 -5.99 -9.33
CA THR A 59 8.27 -4.96 -9.92
C THR A 59 8.07 -4.83 -11.43
N LYS A 60 7.68 -5.91 -12.12
CA LYS A 60 7.43 -5.91 -13.56
C LYS A 60 6.09 -5.25 -13.91
N SER A 61 5.03 -5.57 -13.17
CA SER A 61 3.68 -5.04 -13.40
C SER A 61 2.95 -4.83 -12.06
N PRO A 62 3.21 -3.72 -11.34
CA PRO A 62 2.64 -3.47 -10.01
C PRO A 62 1.12 -3.28 -10.03
N GLU A 63 0.54 -2.94 -11.17
CA GLU A 63 -0.89 -2.77 -11.39
C GLU A 63 -1.64 -4.08 -11.65
N ASP A 64 -0.94 -5.20 -11.91
CA ASP A 64 -1.60 -6.46 -12.30
C ASP A 64 -2.49 -6.99 -11.17
N LYS A 65 -3.80 -7.11 -11.47
CA LYS A 65 -4.78 -7.65 -10.52
C LYS A 65 -4.53 -9.11 -10.17
N LYS A 66 -3.73 -9.84 -10.95
CA LYS A 66 -3.33 -11.23 -10.63
C LYS A 66 -2.55 -11.33 -9.31
N HIS A 67 -1.88 -10.26 -8.89
CA HIS A 67 -1.21 -10.21 -7.58
C HIS A 67 -2.17 -10.52 -6.43
N TRP A 68 -3.42 -10.03 -6.49
CA TRP A 68 -4.44 -10.37 -5.50
C TRP A 68 -4.72 -11.87 -5.43
N GLY A 69 -4.90 -12.50 -6.60
CA GLY A 69 -5.19 -13.92 -6.67
C GLY A 69 -4.05 -14.76 -6.10
N TRP A 70 -2.82 -14.42 -6.46
CA TRP A 70 -1.63 -15.10 -5.95
C TRP A 70 -1.46 -14.89 -4.45
N LEU A 71 -1.57 -13.66 -3.94
CA LEU A 71 -1.43 -13.38 -2.51
C LEU A 71 -2.48 -14.10 -1.67
N ARG A 72 -3.75 -14.14 -2.10
CA ARG A 72 -4.83 -14.86 -1.41
C ARG A 72 -4.61 -16.38 -1.32
N GLN A 73 -3.80 -16.95 -2.19
CA GLN A 73 -3.43 -18.37 -2.13
C GLN A 73 -2.30 -18.65 -1.13
N HIS A 74 -1.51 -17.63 -0.77
CA HIS A 74 -0.29 -17.77 0.05
C HIS A 74 -0.36 -17.07 1.40
N VAL A 75 -1.38 -16.22 1.62
CA VAL A 75 -1.65 -15.50 2.86
C VAL A 75 -2.93 -16.06 3.49
N LYS A 76 -2.92 -16.31 4.80
CA LYS A 76 -4.10 -16.84 5.53
C LYS A 76 -5.03 -15.73 6.00
N GLU A 77 -4.46 -14.55 6.21
CA GLU A 77 -5.12 -13.35 6.68
C GLU A 77 -5.95 -12.68 5.58
N ASP A 78 -6.97 -11.92 6.00
CA ASP A 78 -7.71 -11.04 5.11
C ASP A 78 -6.83 -9.85 4.70
N LEU A 79 -6.15 -10.00 3.58
CA LEU A 79 -5.14 -9.06 3.13
C LEU A 79 -5.70 -7.64 2.90
N GLU A 80 -6.96 -7.49 2.48
CA GLU A 80 -7.57 -6.16 2.35
C GLU A 80 -7.69 -5.46 3.71
N LYS A 81 -8.08 -6.20 4.76
CA LYS A 81 -8.15 -5.67 6.12
C LYS A 81 -6.76 -5.33 6.67
N VAL A 82 -5.76 -6.17 6.41
CA VAL A 82 -4.37 -5.92 6.81
C VAL A 82 -3.87 -4.61 6.21
N ILE A 83 -4.01 -4.45 4.89
CA ILE A 83 -3.56 -3.24 4.19
C ILE A 83 -4.32 -2.00 4.69
N LYS A 84 -5.66 -2.08 4.80
CA LYS A 84 -6.47 -0.95 5.28
C LYS A 84 -6.08 -0.51 6.68
N ALA A 85 -5.92 -1.46 7.62
CA ALA A 85 -5.53 -1.16 8.99
C ALA A 85 -4.15 -0.50 9.08
N GLU A 86 -3.18 -1.00 8.30
CA GLU A 86 -1.84 -0.42 8.21
C GLU A 86 -1.88 1.00 7.65
N VAL A 87 -2.59 1.20 6.54
CA VAL A 87 -2.71 2.48 5.85
C VAL A 87 -3.41 3.50 6.74
N ASP A 88 -4.47 3.12 7.46
CA ASP A 88 -5.15 4.00 8.41
C ASP A 88 -4.27 4.39 9.59
N ARG A 89 -3.43 3.47 10.08
CA ARG A 89 -2.43 3.79 11.11
C ARG A 89 -1.39 4.78 10.56
N ALA A 90 -0.80 4.50 9.41
CA ALA A 90 0.21 5.34 8.79
C ALA A 90 -0.34 6.74 8.46
N LYS A 91 -1.60 6.86 8.01
CA LYS A 91 -2.27 8.16 7.81
C LYS A 91 -2.31 8.98 9.07
N LYS A 92 -2.72 8.38 10.20
CA LYS A 92 -2.77 9.08 11.49
C LYS A 92 -1.38 9.52 11.95
N ASP A 93 -0.37 8.67 11.73
CA ASP A 93 1.01 9.00 12.07
C ASP A 93 1.53 10.16 11.21
N ILE A 94 1.24 10.19 9.91
CA ILE A 94 1.57 11.32 9.02
C ILE A 94 0.90 12.60 9.51
N ILE A 95 -0.41 12.58 9.73
CA ILE A 95 -1.17 13.77 10.18
C ILE A 95 -0.66 14.30 11.53
N LYS A 96 -0.26 13.40 12.44
CA LYS A 96 0.24 13.80 13.76
C LYS A 96 1.59 14.53 13.72
N HIS A 97 2.42 14.26 12.70
CA HIS A 97 3.77 14.80 12.58
C HIS A 97 3.92 15.85 11.47
N LEU A 98 2.81 16.23 10.82
CA LEU A 98 2.67 17.41 9.97
C LEU A 98 2.29 18.61 10.83
#